data_AF-A0A7J5Y5P0-F1
#
_entry.id   AF-A0A7J5Y5P0-F1
#
_cell.length_a   1.000
_cell.length_b   1.000
_cell.length_c   1.000
_cell.angle_alpha   90.00
_cell.angle_beta   90.00
_cell.angle_gamma   90.00
#
_symmetry.space_group_name_H-M   'P 1'
#
loop_
_entity.id
_entity.type
_entity.pdbx_description
1 polymer ?
#
loop_
_entity_poly.entity_id
_entity_poly.type
_entity_poly.pdbx_seq_one_letter_code
_entity_poly.pdbx_strand_id
1 'polypeptide(L)' 'MSAEQMDELLSLLGPELTRQLTNYRAAIEPKQRLAVALRYLASGDSLISLAFNYRLGCTTVTNSVHL' A
#
# COMPACT_ATOMS: atom_id res chain seq x y z
N MET A 1 -10.21 5.42 10.80
CA MET A 1 -10.83 5.27 9.48
C MET A 1 -11.96 4.26 9.58
N SER A 2 -13.14 4.59 9.08
CA SER A 2 -14.20 3.57 8.91
C SER A 2 -13.89 2.71 7.67
N ALA A 3 -14.54 1.54 7.57
CA ALA A 3 -14.40 0.67 6.40
C ALA A 3 -14.88 1.35 5.10
N GLU A 4 -15.92 2.18 5.18
CA GLU A 4 -16.50 2.91 4.05
C GLU A 4 -15.51 3.91 3.44
N GLN A 5 -14.83 4.69 4.28
CA GLN A 5 -13.80 5.64 3.83
C GLN A 5 -12.62 4.95 3.14
N MET A 6 -12.27 3.73 3.58
CA MET A 6 -11.22 2.94 2.93
C MET A 6 -11.65 2.52 1.53
N ASP A 7 -12.89 2.06 1.37
CA ASP A 7 -13.40 1.60 0.08
C ASP A 7 -13.65 2.77 -0.88
N GLU A 8 -14.04 3.94 -0.38
CA GLU A 8 -14.10 5.20 -1.17
C GLU A 8 -12.72 5.60 -1.72
N LEU A 9 -11.69 5.63 -0.87
CA LEU A 9 -10.32 5.94 -1.31
C LEU A 9 -9.78 4.88 -2.28
N LEU A 10 -10.13 3.61 -2.07
CA LEU A 10 -9.82 2.54 -3.01
C LEU A 10 -10.53 2.69 -4.35
N SER A 11 -11.74 3.23 -4.38
CA SER A 11 -12.42 3.52 -5.65
C SER A 11 -11.70 4.60 -6.46
N LEU A 12 -11.14 5.59 -5.76
CA LEU A 12 -10.45 6.73 -6.37
C LEU A 12 -9.02 6.38 -6.79
N LEU A 13 -8.25 5.76 -5.89
CA LEU A 13 -6.82 5.44 -6.09
C LEU A 13 -6.58 4.01 -6.58
N GLY A 14 -7.62 3.18 -6.61
CA GLY A 14 -7.56 1.78 -7.06
C GLY A 14 -6.83 1.60 -8.39
N PRO A 15 -7.13 2.38 -9.44
CA PRO A 15 -6.46 2.28 -10.74
C PRO A 15 -4.95 2.55 -10.68
N GLU A 16 -4.51 3.51 -9.86
CA GLU A 16 -3.07 3.84 -9.70
C GLU A 16 -2.35 2.82 -8.79
N LEU A 17 -3.07 2.24 -7.83
CA LEU A 17 -2.55 1.24 -6.90
C LEU A 17 -2.51 -0.17 -7.49
N THR A 18 -3.38 -0.45 -8.46
CA THR A 18 -3.38 -1.71 -9.21
C THR A 18 -2.11 -1.82 -10.04
N ARG A 19 -1.22 -2.71 -9.60
CA ARG A 19 -0.06 -3.10 -10.40
C ARG A 19 -0.42 -4.23 -11.35
N GLN A 20 0.24 -4.22 -12.51
CA GLN A 20 0.16 -5.32 -13.45
C GLN A 20 0.54 -6.62 -12.76
N LEU A 21 -0.34 -7.61 -12.90
CA LEU A 21 -0.05 -8.97 -12.50
C LEU A 21 1.07 -9.50 -13.41
N THR A 22 2.19 -9.92 -12.83
CA THR A 22 3.30 -10.52 -13.58
C THR A 22 3.47 -11.98 -13.16
N ASN A 23 3.99 -12.82 -14.06
CA ASN A 23 4.21 -14.25 -13.81
C ASN A 23 5.25 -14.56 -12.73
N TYR A 24 5.93 -13.53 -12.19
CA TYR A 24 6.99 -13.71 -11.20
C TYR A 24 6.45 -13.79 -9.77
N ARG A 25 5.60 -12.84 -9.35
CA ARG A 25 5.06 -12.77 -8.00
C ARG A 25 3.64 -12.21 -8.02
N ALA A 26 2.77 -12.76 -7.19
CA ALA A 26 1.45 -12.20 -6.95
C ALA A 26 1.58 -10.72 -6.55
N ALA A 27 0.89 -9.86 -7.31
CA ALA A 27 0.84 -8.45 -6.99
C ALA A 27 0.14 -8.27 -5.64
N ILE A 28 0.63 -7.34 -4.83
CA ILE A 28 -0.01 -7.00 -3.57
C ILE A 28 -1.35 -6.34 -3.88
N GLU A 29 -2.39 -6.73 -3.17
CA GLU A 29 -3.71 -6.16 -3.35
C GLU A 29 -3.67 -4.63 -3.17
N PRO A 30 -4.39 -3.87 -4.02
CA PRO A 30 -4.47 -2.41 -3.91
C PRO A 30 -4.87 -1.95 -2.51
N LYS A 31 -5.80 -2.68 -1.86
CA LYS A 31 -6.25 -2.43 -0.48
C LYS A 31 -5.12 -2.50 0.54
N GLN A 32 -4.25 -3.50 0.40
CA GLN A 32 -3.11 -3.66 1.29
C GLN A 32 -2.08 -2.54 1.09
N ARG A 33 -1.85 -2.12 -0.16
CA ARG A 33 -0.93 -1.01 -0.48
C ARG A 33 -1.44 0.32 0.03
N LEU A 34 -2.73 0.59 -0.14
CA LEU A 34 -3.39 1.77 0.41
C LEU A 34 -3.27 1.81 1.94
N ALA A 35 -3.46 0.67 2.62
CA ALA A 35 -3.30 0.57 4.06
C ALA A 35 -1.86 0.89 4.54
N VAL A 36 -0.84 0.47 3.78
CA VAL A 36 0.57 0.80 4.07
C VAL A 36 0.84 2.28 3.88
N ALA A 37 0.35 2.88 2.80
CA ALA A 37 0.49 4.31 2.53
C ALA A 37 -0.18 5.16 3.61
N LEU A 38 -1.40 4.82 3.99
CA LEU A 38 -2.13 5.49 5.06
C LEU A 38 -1.44 5.34 6.42
N ARG A 39 -0.89 4.16 6.72
CA ARG A 39 -0.10 3.96 7.94
C ARG A 39 1.12 4.87 7.95
N TYR A 40 1.84 4.99 6.83
CA TYR A 40 2.96 5.91 6.71
C TYR A 40 2.54 7.36 6.93
N LEU A 41 1.47 7.81 6.29
CA LEU A 41 0.96 9.19 6.41
C LEU A 41 0.45 9.50 7.83
N ALA A 42 -0.18 8.54 8.50
CA ALA A 42 -0.73 8.74 9.84
C ALA A 42 0.33 8.63 10.96
N SER A 43 1.29 7.72 10.83
CA SER A 43 2.29 7.45 11.87
C SER A 43 3.63 8.18 11.64
N GLY A 44 3.96 8.54 10.40
CA GLY A 44 5.26 9.13 10.05
C GLY A 44 6.45 8.17 10.23
N ASP A 45 6.18 6.87 10.35
CA ASP A 45 7.19 5.85 10.58
C ASP A 45 8.16 5.71 9.40
N SER A 46 9.39 5.25 9.66
CA SER A 46 10.34 4.96 8.59
C SER A 46 9.84 3.84 7.66
N LEU A 47 10.19 3.92 6.37
CA LEU A 47 9.85 2.91 5.37
C LEU A 47 10.40 1.51 5.74
N ILE A 48 11.52 1.46 6.47
CA ILE A 48 12.15 0.22 6.95
C ILE A 48 11.29 -0.41 8.05
N SER A 49 10.81 0.39 9.00
CA SER A 49 9.89 -0.06 10.06
C SER A 49 8.59 -0.61 9.45
N LEU A 50 8.04 0.07 8.45
CA LEU A 50 6.85 -0.39 7.73
C LEU A 50 7.09 -1.69 6.96
N ALA A 51 8.22 -1.80 6.27
CA ALA A 51 8.62 -3.02 5.57
C ALA A 51 8.68 -4.21 6.52
N PHE A 52 9.24 -4.03 7.71
CA PHE A 52 9.26 -5.06 8.74
C PHE A 52 7.86 -5.41 9.26
N ASN A 53 7.07 -4.41 9.62
CA ASN A 53 5.72 -4.60 10.17
C ASN A 53 4.77 -5.31 9.20
N TYR A 54 4.81 -4.95 7.92
CA TYR A 54 3.95 -5.53 6.88
C TYR A 54 4.59 -6.73 6.18
N ARG A 55 5.81 -7.14 6.56
CA ARG A 55 6.59 -8.21 5.92
C ARG A 55 6.74 -8.02 4.41
N LEU A 56 6.94 -6.77 4.01
CA LEU A 56 7.14 -6.35 2.63
C LEU A 56 8.60 -5.97 2.40
N GLY A 57 9.07 -6.05 1.15
CA GLY A 57 10.37 -5.49 0.80
C GLY A 57 10.35 -3.97 0.91
N CYS A 58 11.46 -3.35 1.32
CA CYS A 58 11.55 -1.89 1.42
C CYS A 58 11.15 -1.20 0.11
N THR A 59 11.62 -1.71 -1.03
CA THR A 59 11.24 -1.19 -2.35
C THR A 59 9.75 -1.26 -2.61
N THR A 60 9.08 -2.29 -2.10
CA THR A 60 7.64 -2.48 -2.26
C THR A 60 6.83 -1.50 -1.40
N VAL A 61 7.32 -1.19 -0.19
CA VAL A 61 6.73 -0.17 0.69
C VAL A 61 6.95 1.23 0.10
N THR A 62 8.17 1.56 -0.32
CA THR A 62 8.48 2.84 -0.97
C THR A 62 7.57 3.08 -2.17
N ASN A 63 7.41 2.07 -3.01
CA ASN A 63 6.51 2.04 -4.16
C ASN A 63 5.01 2.14 -3.85
N SER A 64 4.63 1.93 -2.60
CA SER A 64 3.23 2.05 -2.16
C SER A 64 2.97 3.42 -1.54
N VAL A 65 4.02 4.06 -1.00
CA VAL A 65 3.99 5.42 -0.44
C VAL A 65 4.19 6.49 -1.52
N HIS A 66 5.09 6.23 -2.47
CA HIS A 66 5.28 7.02 -3.68
C HIS A 66 4.51 6.33 -4.81
N LEU A 67 3.27 6.77 -5.03
CA LEU A 67 2.41 6.39 -6.15
C LEU A 67 3.09 6.72 -7.49
#